data_AF-A0A833L6H7-F1
#
_entry.id   AF-A0A833L6H7-F1
#
_cell.length_a   1.000
_cell.length_b   1.000
_cell.length_c   1.000
_cell.angle_alpha   90.00
_cell.angle_beta   90.00
_cell.angle_gamma   90.00
#
_symmetry.space_group_name_H-M   'P 1'
#
loop_
_entity.id
_entity.type
_entity.pdbx_description
1 polymer ?
#
loop_
_entity_poly.entity_id
_entity_poly.type
_entity_poly.pdbx_seq_one_letter_code
_entity_poly.pdbx_strand_id
1 'polypeptide(L)'
;MSELQPGACDTIITRFHRLLDIYVEEGGKAIANGEEPARALEAARAQALKGDVKATLPLVGVTLLIYGRRDMFPVAIIRQVCNLAARNALPQHVVACAYFNALNPIGDKDEKRRAVDAEIARFEAGRASAPEELGGHIDALKACLPN
;
A
#
# COMPACT_ATOMS: atom_id res chain seq x y z
N MET A 1 -13.59 -22.92 14.76
CA MET A 1 -13.62 -21.45 14.80
C MET A 1 -12.35 -21.02 15.53
N SER A 2 -11.30 -20.66 14.80
CA SER A 2 -10.02 -20.24 15.40
C SER A 2 -10.13 -18.75 15.74
N GLU A 3 -10.01 -18.43 17.02
CA GLU A 3 -10.12 -17.08 17.58
C GLU A 3 -8.93 -16.24 17.10
N LEU A 4 -9.23 -15.11 16.45
CA LEU A 4 -8.27 -14.04 16.20
C LEU A 4 -7.66 -13.61 17.53
N GLN A 5 -6.32 -13.53 17.66
CA GLN A 5 -5.70 -12.95 18.85
C GLN A 5 -6.06 -11.46 18.93
N PRO A 6 -6.91 -11.02 19.88
CA PRO A 6 -7.61 -9.73 19.77
C PRO A 6 -6.66 -8.52 19.72
N GLY A 7 -5.61 -8.51 20.56
CA GLY A 7 -4.80 -7.31 20.77
C GLY A 7 -3.89 -6.89 19.60
N ALA A 8 -3.49 -7.80 18.70
CA ALA A 8 -2.67 -7.44 17.54
C ALA A 8 -3.53 -6.78 16.44
N CYS A 9 -4.82 -7.15 16.37
CA CYS A 9 -5.71 -6.78 15.26
C CYS A 9 -6.50 -5.52 15.51
N ASP A 10 -6.64 -5.13 16.77
CA ASP A 10 -7.27 -3.87 17.17
C ASP A 10 -6.56 -2.65 16.55
N THR A 11 -5.27 -2.76 16.21
CA THR A 11 -4.47 -1.67 15.64
C THR A 11 -4.32 -1.73 14.12
N ILE A 12 -4.85 -2.75 13.44
CA ILE A 12 -4.51 -3.01 12.04
C ILE A 12 -5.04 -1.94 11.09
N ILE A 13 -6.23 -1.40 11.37
CA ILE A 13 -6.80 -0.28 10.61
C ILE A 13 -5.98 1.00 10.81
N THR A 14 -5.55 1.28 12.04
CA THR A 14 -4.71 2.44 12.35
C THR A 14 -3.36 2.35 11.64
N ARG A 15 -2.74 1.16 11.64
CA ARG A 15 -1.52 0.87 10.89
C ARG A 15 -1.74 1.08 9.38
N PHE A 16 -2.85 0.60 8.86
CA PHE A 16 -3.18 0.79 7.46
C PHE A 16 -3.29 2.27 7.09
N HIS A 17 -3.99 3.08 7.88
CA HIS A 17 -4.09 4.52 7.64
C HIS A 17 -2.71 5.21 7.63
N ARG A 18 -1.81 4.82 8.52
CA ARG A 18 -0.44 5.37 8.54
C ARG A 18 0.36 5.03 7.27
N LEU A 19 0.21 3.82 6.71
CA LEU A 19 0.81 3.49 5.41
C LEU A 19 0.27 4.39 4.29
N LEU A 20 -0.98 4.79 4.39
CA LEU A 20 -1.62 5.63 3.39
C LEU A 20 -1.18 7.09 3.52
N ASP A 21 -0.96 7.55 4.75
CA ASP A 21 -0.40 8.87 5.03
C ASP A 21 0.97 9.04 4.34
N ILE A 22 1.80 7.99 4.25
CA ILE A 22 3.06 8.03 3.49
C ILE A 22 2.82 8.39 2.02
N TYR A 23 1.83 7.80 1.35
CA TYR A 23 1.50 8.18 -0.03
C TYR A 23 1.03 9.62 -0.11
N VAL A 24 0.16 10.03 0.81
CA VAL A 24 -0.40 11.39 0.85
C VAL A 24 0.70 12.43 1.06
N GLU A 25 1.65 12.16 1.93
CA GLU A 25 2.81 13.02 2.16
C GLU A 25 3.67 13.16 0.90
N GLU A 26 3.99 12.05 0.22
CA GLU A 26 4.76 12.09 -1.03
C GLU A 26 4.00 12.82 -2.15
N GLY A 27 2.70 12.60 -2.27
CA GLY A 27 1.84 13.35 -3.19
C GLY A 27 1.77 14.83 -2.86
N GLY A 28 1.66 15.17 -1.57
CA GLY A 28 1.65 16.54 -1.07
C GLY A 28 2.95 17.27 -1.38
N LYS A 29 4.10 16.62 -1.19
CA LYS A 29 5.42 17.16 -1.58
C LYS A 29 5.50 17.45 -3.08
N ALA A 30 4.94 16.57 -3.92
CA ALA A 30 4.90 16.78 -5.37
C ALA A 30 4.05 17.99 -5.77
N ILE A 31 2.93 18.24 -5.08
CA ILE A 31 2.03 19.38 -5.34
C ILE A 31 2.61 20.69 -4.75
N ALA A 32 3.25 20.63 -3.58
CA ALA A 32 3.78 21.79 -2.84
C ALA A 32 4.83 22.60 -3.61
N ASN A 33 5.40 22.04 -4.69
CA ASN A 33 6.29 22.75 -5.61
C ASN A 33 5.57 23.73 -6.55
N GLY A 34 4.30 24.05 -6.29
CA GLY A 34 3.51 25.04 -7.05
C GLY A 34 2.87 24.50 -8.32
N GLU A 35 2.79 23.18 -8.47
CA GLU A 35 2.16 22.52 -9.61
C GLU A 35 0.69 22.22 -9.33
N GLU A 36 -0.18 22.50 -10.30
CA GLU A 36 -1.55 21.95 -10.33
C GLU A 36 -1.49 20.43 -10.15
N PRO A 37 -2.40 19.80 -9.37
CA PRO A 37 -2.37 18.36 -9.10
C PRO A 37 -2.24 17.48 -10.35
N ALA A 38 -2.86 17.89 -11.46
CA ALA A 38 -2.74 17.19 -12.74
C ALA A 38 -1.31 17.19 -13.31
N ARG A 39 -0.56 18.30 -13.15
CA ARG A 39 0.83 18.39 -13.62
C ARG A 39 1.76 17.55 -12.76
N ALA A 40 1.58 17.61 -11.43
CA ALA A 40 2.35 16.79 -10.49
C ALA A 40 2.13 15.28 -10.77
N LEU A 41 0.91 14.88 -11.10
CA LEU A 41 0.58 13.51 -11.50
C LEU A 41 1.32 13.09 -12.77
N GLU A 42 1.27 13.90 -13.82
CA GLU A 42 1.93 13.60 -15.10
C GLU A 42 3.47 13.61 -14.97
N ALA A 43 4.04 14.49 -14.13
CA ALA A 43 5.46 14.51 -13.84
C ALA A 43 5.92 13.22 -13.14
N ALA A 44 5.21 12.79 -12.08
CA ALA A 44 5.48 11.54 -11.38
C ALA A 44 5.33 10.33 -12.31
N ARG A 45 4.30 10.33 -13.16
CA ARG A 45 4.08 9.29 -14.18
C ARG A 45 5.24 9.23 -15.17
N ALA A 46 5.70 10.37 -15.67
CA ALA A 46 6.80 10.43 -16.63
C ALA A 46 8.11 9.90 -16.02
N GLN A 47 8.40 10.22 -14.76
CA GLN A 47 9.56 9.68 -14.05
C GLN A 47 9.46 8.16 -13.84
N ALA A 48 8.28 7.67 -13.42
CA ALA A 48 8.03 6.24 -13.29
C ALA A 48 8.23 5.48 -14.62
N LEU A 49 7.78 6.05 -15.74
CA LEU A 49 7.98 5.49 -17.07
C LEU A 49 9.45 5.48 -17.51
N LYS A 50 10.27 6.41 -16.99
CA LYS A 50 11.74 6.43 -17.19
C LYS A 50 12.49 5.42 -16.31
N GLY A 51 11.78 4.65 -15.49
CA GLY A 51 12.35 3.63 -14.61
C GLY A 51 12.62 4.09 -13.18
N ASP A 52 12.27 5.32 -12.81
CA ASP A 52 12.32 5.74 -11.40
C ASP A 52 11.15 5.11 -10.63
N VAL A 53 11.44 3.97 -10.01
CA VAL A 53 10.46 3.25 -9.20
C VAL A 53 9.92 4.12 -8.05
N LYS A 54 10.73 5.01 -7.46
CA LYS A 54 10.27 5.83 -6.32
C LYS A 54 9.23 6.87 -6.73
N ALA A 55 9.24 7.32 -7.98
CA ALA A 55 8.22 8.23 -8.51
C ALA A 55 6.80 7.63 -8.53
N THR A 56 6.66 6.32 -8.33
CA THR A 56 5.35 5.67 -8.18
C THR A 56 4.68 5.95 -6.82
N LEU A 57 5.42 6.40 -5.81
CA LEU A 57 4.87 6.88 -4.53
C LEU A 57 4.07 8.18 -4.70
N PRO A 58 4.64 9.30 -5.20
CA PRO A 58 3.88 10.52 -5.43
C PRO A 58 2.80 10.32 -6.50
N LEU A 59 2.99 9.42 -7.49
CA LEU A 59 1.93 9.07 -8.45
C LEU A 59 0.66 8.59 -7.75
N VAL A 60 0.78 7.64 -6.82
CA VAL A 60 -0.35 7.15 -6.02
C VAL A 60 -0.86 8.26 -5.08
N GLY A 61 0.05 8.98 -4.43
CA GLY A 61 -0.26 10.06 -3.50
C GLY A 61 -1.09 11.19 -4.09
N VAL A 62 -0.68 11.74 -5.23
CA VAL A 62 -1.41 12.79 -5.94
C VAL A 62 -2.79 12.29 -6.37
N THR A 63 -2.88 11.04 -6.84
CA THR A 63 -4.16 10.44 -7.20
C THR A 63 -5.10 10.37 -5.99
N LEU A 64 -4.59 9.97 -4.82
CA LEU A 64 -5.37 9.96 -3.57
C LEU A 64 -5.84 11.35 -3.14
N LEU A 65 -5.00 12.37 -3.31
CA LEU A 65 -5.35 13.75 -3.02
C LEU A 65 -6.43 14.28 -3.96
N ILE A 66 -6.39 13.94 -5.24
CA ILE A 66 -7.43 14.32 -6.23
C ILE A 66 -8.79 13.70 -5.89
N TYR A 67 -8.83 12.42 -5.52
CA TYR A 67 -10.08 11.75 -5.13
C TYR A 67 -10.58 12.15 -3.75
N GLY A 68 -9.80 12.94 -3.00
CA GLY A 68 -10.13 13.52 -1.71
C GLY A 68 -10.40 12.48 -0.64
N ARG A 69 -9.34 11.85 -0.10
CA ARG A 69 -9.30 10.90 1.05
C ARG A 69 -10.67 10.38 1.49
N ARG A 70 -11.45 9.77 0.59
CA ARG A 70 -12.73 9.19 0.98
C ARG A 70 -12.40 7.98 1.85
N ASP A 71 -13.20 7.75 2.89
CA ASP A 71 -13.08 6.59 3.78
C ASP A 71 -13.13 5.24 3.03
N MET A 72 -13.45 5.26 1.73
CA MET A 72 -13.38 4.14 0.81
C MET A 72 -12.37 4.42 -0.32
N PHE A 73 -11.35 3.56 -0.40
CA PHE A 73 -10.40 3.58 -1.51
C PHE A 73 -11.09 3.18 -2.81
N PRO A 74 -10.96 3.98 -3.90
CA PRO A 74 -11.43 3.56 -5.20
C PRO A 74 -10.73 2.26 -5.62
N VAL A 75 -11.49 1.31 -6.18
CA VAL A 75 -10.95 0.05 -6.72
C VAL A 75 -9.81 0.30 -7.71
N ALA A 76 -9.83 1.43 -8.43
CA ALA A 76 -8.77 1.85 -9.33
C ALA A 76 -7.42 2.03 -8.60
N ILE A 77 -7.40 2.64 -7.41
CA ILE A 77 -6.18 2.81 -6.61
C ILE A 77 -5.67 1.47 -6.11
N ILE A 78 -6.58 0.62 -5.59
CA ILE A 78 -6.21 -0.71 -5.09
C ILE A 78 -5.52 -1.51 -6.20
N ARG A 79 -6.13 -1.55 -7.39
CA ARG A 79 -5.56 -2.20 -8.58
C ARG A 79 -4.23 -1.58 -8.97
N GLN A 80 -4.12 -0.26 -8.95
CA GLN A 80 -2.87 0.44 -9.27
C GLN A 80 -1.75 0.04 -8.30
N VAL A 81 -1.98 0.10 -6.99
CA VAL A 81 -0.98 -0.23 -5.97
C VAL A 81 -0.57 -1.70 -6.05
N CYS A 82 -1.52 -2.62 -6.17
CA CYS A 82 -1.20 -4.05 -6.30
C CYS A 82 -0.48 -4.38 -7.62
N ASN A 83 -0.82 -3.72 -8.73
CA ASN A 83 -0.07 -3.87 -9.97
C ASN A 83 1.35 -3.32 -9.83
N LEU A 84 1.55 -2.19 -9.15
CA LEU A 84 2.87 -1.64 -8.88
C LEU A 84 3.68 -2.58 -7.99
N ALA A 85 3.09 -3.12 -6.91
CA ALA A 85 3.72 -4.12 -6.04
C ALA A 85 4.24 -5.31 -6.85
N ALA A 86 3.45 -5.82 -7.80
CA ALA A 86 3.84 -6.94 -8.65
C ALA A 86 4.94 -6.60 -9.65
N ARG A 87 4.99 -5.36 -10.15
CA ARG A 87 5.93 -4.93 -11.20
C ARG A 87 7.27 -4.44 -10.67
N ASN A 88 7.28 -3.74 -9.54
CA ASN A 88 8.47 -3.06 -9.04
C ASN A 88 8.91 -3.50 -7.63
N ALA A 89 8.08 -4.28 -6.92
CA ALA A 89 8.35 -4.78 -5.58
C ALA A 89 8.79 -3.70 -4.57
N LEU A 90 8.40 -2.43 -4.77
CA LEU A 90 8.72 -1.39 -3.81
C LEU A 90 8.04 -1.71 -2.47
N PRO A 91 8.76 -1.75 -1.34
CA PRO A 91 8.22 -2.24 -0.07
C PRO A 91 6.90 -1.59 0.32
N GLN A 92 6.75 -0.28 0.12
CA GLN A 92 5.51 0.44 0.39
C GLN A 92 4.30 -0.13 -0.37
N HIS A 93 4.45 -0.43 -1.67
CA HIS A 93 3.36 -0.99 -2.49
C HIS A 93 3.02 -2.42 -2.08
N VAL A 94 4.04 -3.22 -1.77
CA VAL A 94 3.87 -4.61 -1.35
C VAL A 94 3.07 -4.67 -0.05
N VAL A 95 3.49 -3.90 0.97
CA VAL A 95 2.78 -3.85 2.25
C VAL A 95 1.37 -3.30 2.05
N ALA A 96 1.18 -2.19 1.32
CA ALA A 96 -0.15 -1.65 1.06
C ALA A 96 -1.07 -2.64 0.34
N CYS A 97 -0.56 -3.39 -0.66
CA CYS A 97 -1.32 -4.44 -1.33
C CYS A 97 -1.68 -5.59 -0.40
N ALA A 98 -0.79 -5.99 0.51
CA ALA A 98 -1.10 -6.99 1.54
C ALA A 98 -2.27 -6.53 2.42
N TYR A 99 -2.28 -5.26 2.86
CA TYR A 99 -3.41 -4.70 3.62
C TYR A 99 -4.70 -4.67 2.80
N PHE A 100 -4.65 -4.23 1.53
CA PHE A 100 -5.83 -4.21 0.67
C PHE A 100 -6.43 -5.62 0.50
N ASN A 101 -5.58 -6.64 0.33
CA ASN A 101 -6.05 -8.01 0.23
C ASN A 101 -6.61 -8.53 1.56
N ALA A 102 -6.00 -8.18 2.70
CA ALA A 102 -6.41 -8.63 4.03
C ALA A 102 -7.72 -7.98 4.50
N LEU A 103 -7.92 -6.70 4.19
CA LEU A 103 -9.07 -5.91 4.63
C LEU A 103 -10.24 -5.92 3.64
N ASN A 104 -10.08 -6.51 2.46
CA ASN A 104 -11.14 -6.56 1.46
C ASN A 104 -12.25 -7.54 1.87
N PRO A 105 -13.49 -7.06 2.12
CA PRO A 105 -14.59 -7.93 2.57
C PRO A 105 -15.22 -8.75 1.43
N ILE A 106 -14.80 -8.53 0.18
CA ILE A 106 -15.41 -9.13 -1.01
C ILE A 106 -14.50 -10.23 -1.60
N GLY A 107 -15.04 -11.45 -1.71
CA GLY A 107 -14.40 -12.58 -2.41
C GLY A 107 -14.26 -13.83 -1.54
N ASP A 108 -13.65 -14.87 -2.10
CA ASP A 108 -13.35 -16.11 -1.38
C ASP A 108 -12.22 -15.91 -0.35
N LYS A 109 -12.42 -16.44 0.85
CA LYS A 109 -11.50 -16.23 1.98
C LYS A 109 -10.12 -16.84 1.72
N ASP A 110 -10.06 -18.02 1.10
CA ASP A 110 -8.80 -18.74 0.88
C ASP A 110 -8.00 -18.10 -0.27
N GLU A 111 -8.69 -17.62 -1.30
CA GLU A 111 -8.07 -16.80 -2.35
C GLU A 111 -7.46 -15.52 -1.79
N LYS A 112 -8.16 -14.82 -0.90
CA LYS A 112 -7.64 -13.60 -0.27
C LYS A 112 -6.45 -13.91 0.62
N ARG A 113 -6.49 -14.99 1.39
CA ARG A 113 -5.34 -15.46 2.16
C ARG A 113 -4.12 -15.69 1.28
N ARG A 114 -4.26 -16.47 0.20
CA ARG A 114 -3.16 -16.71 -0.74
C ARG A 114 -2.59 -15.42 -1.32
N ALA A 115 -3.45 -14.44 -1.61
CA ALA A 115 -3.01 -13.13 -2.10
C ALA A 115 -2.22 -12.35 -1.05
N VAL A 116 -2.63 -12.40 0.23
CA VAL A 116 -1.87 -11.76 1.32
C VAL A 116 -0.53 -12.47 1.55
N ASP A 117 -0.53 -13.81 1.58
CA ASP A 117 0.69 -14.63 1.76
C ASP A 117 1.71 -14.38 0.64
N ALA A 118 1.24 -14.20 -0.60
CA ALA A 118 2.10 -13.87 -1.73
C ALA A 118 2.79 -12.51 -1.56
N GLU A 119 2.08 -11.49 -1.07
CA GLU A 119 2.65 -10.18 -0.80
C GLU A 119 3.59 -10.20 0.42
N ILE A 120 3.26 -10.97 1.46
CA ILE A 120 4.16 -11.21 2.61
C ILE A 120 5.46 -11.85 2.11
N ALA A 121 5.39 -12.91 1.31
CA ALA A 121 6.57 -13.57 0.77
C ALA A 121 7.40 -12.62 -0.11
N ARG A 122 6.74 -11.78 -0.92
CA ARG A 122 7.40 -10.75 -1.73
C ARG A 122 8.14 -9.72 -0.86
N PHE A 123 7.54 -9.29 0.25
CA PHE A 123 8.20 -8.37 1.17
C PHE A 123 9.41 -9.04 1.83
N GLU A 124 9.27 -10.28 2.32
CA GLU A 124 10.35 -11.02 2.97
C GLU A 124 11.57 -11.21 2.06
N ALA A 125 11.34 -11.46 0.76
CA ALA A 125 12.42 -11.55 -0.23
C ALA A 125 13.24 -10.25 -0.35
N GLY A 126 12.64 -9.09 -0.05
CA GLY A 126 13.27 -7.77 -0.08
C GLY A 126 13.47 -7.12 1.29
N ARG A 127 13.22 -7.84 2.40
CA ARG A 127 13.10 -7.23 3.74
C ARG A 127 14.37 -6.50 4.19
N ALA A 128 15.54 -6.99 3.80
CA ALA A 128 16.82 -6.40 4.17
C ALA A 128 17.02 -4.96 3.64
N SER A 129 16.33 -4.57 2.56
CA SER A 129 16.40 -3.22 1.98
C SER A 129 15.17 -2.37 2.30
N ALA A 130 14.22 -2.90 3.07
CA ALA A 130 13.00 -2.21 3.45
C ALA A 130 13.19 -1.42 4.75
N PRO A 131 12.53 -0.25 4.89
CA PRO A 131 12.42 0.44 6.17
C PRO A 131 11.85 -0.48 7.28
N GLU A 132 12.44 -0.42 8.48
CA GLU A 132 12.04 -1.26 9.62
C GLU A 132 10.55 -1.14 9.97
N GLU A 133 10.00 0.07 9.87
CA GLU A 133 8.58 0.35 10.10
C GLU A 133 7.67 -0.54 9.23
N LEU A 134 8.03 -0.77 7.96
CA LEU A 134 7.28 -1.63 7.05
C LEU A 134 7.39 -3.11 7.43
N GLY A 135 8.49 -3.54 8.06
CA GLY A 135 8.61 -4.87 8.64
C GLY A 135 7.60 -5.08 9.77
N GLY A 136 7.45 -4.08 10.65
CA GLY A 136 6.46 -4.10 11.72
C GLY A 136 5.00 -4.19 11.22
N HIS A 137 4.72 -3.68 10.02
CA HIS A 137 3.42 -3.83 9.37
C HIS A 137 3.14 -5.27 8.92
N ILE A 138 4.14 -5.94 8.33
CA ILE A 138 4.03 -7.35 7.91
C ILE A 138 3.91 -8.27 9.12
N ASP A 139 4.67 -8.02 10.18
CA ASP A 139 4.61 -8.83 11.39
C ASP A 139 3.23 -8.70 12.07
N ALA A 140 2.63 -7.50 12.06
CA ALA A 140 1.25 -7.29 12.53
C ALA A 140 0.21 -8.02 11.67
N LEU A 141 0.35 -7.99 10.32
CA LEU A 141 -0.53 -8.75 9.42
C LEU A 141 -0.44 -10.26 9.69
N LYS A 142 0.77 -10.81 9.82
CA LYS A 142 0.98 -12.24 10.15
C LYS A 142 0.33 -12.63 11.48
N ALA A 143 0.46 -11.79 12.51
CA ALA A 143 -0.17 -12.03 13.80
C ALA A 143 -1.71 -12.02 13.73
N CYS A 144 -2.28 -11.30 12.76
CA CYS A 144 -3.72 -11.13 12.61
C CYS A 144 -4.41 -12.08 11.64
N LEU A 145 -3.66 -12.70 10.75
CA LEU A 145 -4.22 -13.70 9.86
C LEU A 145 -4.29 -15.02 10.65
N PRO A 146 -5.48 -15.55 10.97
CA PRO A 146 -5.60 -16.76 11.79
C PRO A 146 -4.95 -17.92 11.06
N ASN A 147 -4.02 -18.67 11.66
CA ASN A 147 -3.38 -19.83 11.00
C ASN A 147 -4.40 -20.80 10.38
#